data_AF-A0A926PTH5-F1
#
_entry.id   AF-A0A926PTH5-F1
#
_cell.length_a   1.000
_cell.length_b   1.000
_cell.length_c   1.000
_cell.angle_alpha   90.00
_cell.angle_beta   90.00
_cell.angle_gamma   90.00
#
_symmetry.space_group_name_H-M   'P 1'
#
loop_
_entity.id
_entity.type
_entity.pdbx_description
1 polymer ?
#
loop_
_entity_poly.entity_id
_entity_poly.type
_entity_poly.pdbx_seq_one_letter_code
_entity_poly.pdbx_strand_id
1 'polypeptide(L)'
;MSVQSNPFEQFPARVEIQESTTPQGERQSLAYVRQSNYFAVHFQQSFQSLLPVSRIASEAVLTLEERIAIFRGSPDTHRSIATQPAAISAVYALEPGGSIAVPTGQVFLRLVDGVPIETHQTLIQQAGYQVSQILVYAPNAAWLRPQSGEIADALRLLPRLEAIDSVEVVEPQMVMGRSKRELEG
;
A
#
# COMPACT_ATOMS: atom_id res chain seq x y z
N MET A 1 0.94 25.49 -21.61
CA MET A 1 0.77 25.28 -20.15
C MET A 1 0.65 23.79 -19.94
N SER A 2 1.70 23.14 -19.45
CA SER A 2 1.66 21.71 -19.17
C SER A 2 0.82 21.52 -17.91
N VAL A 3 -0.31 20.82 -18.02
CA VAL A 3 -1.05 20.35 -16.85
C VAL A 3 -0.10 19.39 -16.15
N GLN A 4 0.43 19.79 -15.00
CA GLN A 4 1.29 18.95 -14.18
C GLN A 4 0.37 17.88 -13.58
N SER A 5 0.27 16.73 -14.25
CA SER A 5 -0.55 15.60 -13.81
C SER A 5 -0.16 15.25 -12.38
N ASN A 6 -1.13 15.18 -11.47
CA ASN A 6 -0.83 14.82 -10.08
C ASN A 6 -0.29 13.39 -10.08
N PRO A 7 0.98 13.14 -9.65
CA PRO A 7 1.61 11.83 -9.75
C PRO A 7 0.89 10.76 -8.94
N PHE A 8 -0.03 11.16 -8.07
CA PHE A 8 -0.82 10.25 -7.25
C PHE A 8 -2.15 9.84 -7.88
N GLU A 9 -2.54 10.37 -9.03
CA GLU A 9 -3.80 10.02 -9.72
C GLU A 9 -3.94 8.52 -10.02
N GLN A 10 -2.81 7.83 -10.23
CA GLN A 10 -2.78 6.38 -10.42
C GLN A 10 -3.19 5.57 -9.18
N PHE A 11 -3.11 6.17 -7.99
CA PHE A 11 -3.58 5.56 -6.75
C PHE A 11 -5.08 5.80 -6.59
N PRO A 12 -5.90 4.80 -6.22
CA PRO A 12 -7.32 5.02 -5.98
C PRO A 12 -7.55 6.05 -4.87
N ALA A 13 -8.60 6.87 -5.00
CA ALA A 13 -8.94 7.86 -3.97
C ALA A 13 -9.44 7.21 -2.67
N ARG A 14 -10.04 6.02 -2.79
CA ARG A 14 -10.57 5.21 -1.69
C ARG A 14 -10.29 3.74 -1.96
N VAL A 15 -9.86 3.02 -0.94
CA VAL A 15 -9.75 1.56 -0.93
C VAL A 15 -10.62 1.02 0.19
N GLU A 16 -11.62 0.22 -0.16
CA GLU A 16 -12.47 -0.44 0.82
C GLU A 16 -11.78 -1.70 1.33
N ILE A 17 -11.97 -2.01 2.60
CA ILE A 17 -11.42 -3.22 3.23
C ILE A 17 -12.59 -4.04 3.76
N GLN A 18 -12.54 -5.36 3.54
CA GLN A 18 -13.58 -6.26 4.02
C GLN A 18 -13.64 -6.29 5.56
N GLU A 19 -14.86 -6.47 6.06
CA GLU A 19 -15.33 -6.11 7.39
C GLU A 19 -14.49 -6.70 8.55
N SER A 20 -14.04 -5.83 9.46
CA SER A 20 -13.69 -6.26 10.82
C SER A 20 -15.00 -6.42 11.59
N THR A 21 -15.24 -7.62 12.15
CA THR A 21 -16.34 -7.81 13.10
C THR A 21 -15.91 -7.18 14.42
N THR A 22 -16.62 -6.16 14.88
CA THR A 22 -16.33 -5.60 16.21
C THR A 22 -16.55 -6.68 17.29
N PRO A 23 -15.99 -6.51 18.50
CA PRO A 23 -16.29 -7.40 19.62
C PRO A 23 -17.79 -7.52 19.92
N GLN A 24 -18.62 -6.57 19.48
CA GLN A 24 -20.08 -6.58 19.61
C GLN A 24 -20.83 -7.23 18.44
N GLY A 25 -20.14 -7.74 17.41
CA GLY A 25 -20.77 -8.37 16.25
C GLY A 25 -21.28 -7.38 15.19
N GLU A 26 -20.96 -6.10 15.32
CA GLU A 26 -21.30 -5.09 14.31
C GLU A 26 -20.28 -5.11 13.18
N ARG A 27 -20.77 -5.11 11.94
CA ARG A 27 -19.94 -5.00 10.75
C ARG A 27 -19.56 -3.55 10.57
N GLN A 28 -18.28 -3.24 10.72
CA GLN A 28 -17.76 -1.91 10.43
C GLN A 28 -17.07 -1.93 9.08
N SER A 29 -17.58 -1.11 8.15
CA SER A 29 -16.89 -0.85 6.89
C SER A 29 -15.69 0.04 7.18
N LEU A 30 -14.51 -0.49 6.91
CA LEU A 30 -13.25 0.25 6.98
C LEU A 30 -12.86 0.69 5.57
N ALA A 31 -12.24 1.87 5.48
CA ALA A 31 -11.69 2.33 4.21
C ALA A 31 -10.44 3.17 4.39
N TYR A 32 -9.51 3.02 3.46
CA TYR A 32 -8.38 3.92 3.32
C TYR A 32 -8.76 5.06 2.37
N VAL A 33 -8.67 6.31 2.85
CA VAL A 33 -8.92 7.51 2.03
C VAL A 33 -7.61 8.23 1.75
N ARG A 34 -7.33 8.45 0.46
CA ARG A 34 -6.10 9.07 -0.02
C ARG A 34 -5.99 10.51 0.46
N GLN A 35 -4.85 10.88 1.05
CA GLN A 35 -4.56 12.22 1.51
C GLN A 35 -3.85 13.00 0.41
N SER A 36 -4.51 14.01 -0.16
CA SER A 36 -4.03 14.73 -1.35
C SER A 36 -2.81 15.62 -1.12
N ASN A 37 -2.50 15.98 0.13
CA ASN A 37 -1.40 16.88 0.48
C ASN A 37 -0.20 16.14 1.11
N TYR A 38 -0.15 14.81 0.98
CA TYR A 38 0.92 13.99 1.53
C TYR A 38 1.37 12.92 0.54
N PHE A 39 2.65 12.59 0.61
CA PHE A 39 3.24 11.49 -0.13
C PHE A 39 4.25 10.74 0.74
N ALA A 40 4.51 9.50 0.38
CA ALA A 40 5.47 8.65 1.08
C ALA A 40 6.61 8.23 0.15
N VAL A 41 7.81 8.21 0.69
CA VAL A 41 9.03 7.72 0.05
C VAL A 41 9.43 6.42 0.72
N HIS A 42 9.58 5.36 -0.07
CA HIS A 42 10.04 4.04 0.37
C HIS A 42 11.54 3.91 0.14
N PHE A 43 12.31 3.71 1.22
CA PHE A 43 13.74 3.48 1.13
C PHE A 43 14.02 2.01 0.79
N GLN A 44 14.70 1.77 -0.32
CA GLN A 44 15.19 0.43 -0.63
C GLN A 44 16.35 0.09 0.31
N GLN A 45 16.25 -1.03 1.03
CA GLN A 45 17.33 -1.51 1.92
C GLN A 45 18.65 -1.79 1.18
N SER A 46 18.61 -1.92 -0.14
CA SER A 46 19.74 -2.27 -0.99
C SER A 46 20.45 -1.06 -1.56
N PHE A 47 20.79 -0.05 -0.75
CA PHE A 47 21.84 0.88 -1.12
C PHE A 47 22.77 1.10 0.05
N GLN A 48 23.94 0.48 -0.05
CA GLN A 48 25.19 0.89 0.62
C GLN A 48 25.66 2.28 0.13
N SER A 49 24.74 3.23 -0.07
CA SER A 49 25.04 4.60 -0.49
C SER A 49 24.81 5.53 0.70
N LEU A 50 25.93 6.02 1.21
CA LEU A 50 26.11 6.88 2.36
C LEU A 50 25.61 8.32 2.11
N LEU A 51 24.35 8.49 1.70
CA LEU A 51 23.63 9.76 1.84
C LEU A 51 22.52 9.58 2.86
N PRO A 52 22.32 10.57 3.74
CA PRO A 52 21.81 10.28 5.06
C PRO A 52 20.31 10.09 4.95
N VAL A 53 19.80 8.88 5.20
CA VAL A 53 18.40 8.66 5.58
C VAL A 53 17.98 9.71 6.61
N SER A 54 18.92 10.15 7.48
CA SER A 54 18.72 11.23 8.44
C SER A 54 18.43 12.62 7.84
N ARG A 55 18.92 12.99 6.65
CA ARG A 55 18.54 14.27 6.01
C ARG A 55 17.14 14.21 5.43
N ILE A 56 16.81 13.13 4.74
CA ILE A 56 15.47 12.95 4.16
C ILE A 56 14.44 12.80 5.29
N ALA A 57 14.76 12.04 6.34
CA ALA A 57 13.93 11.91 7.53
C ALA A 57 13.80 13.23 8.31
N SER A 58 14.79 14.14 8.27
CA SER A 58 14.69 15.44 8.96
C SER A 58 13.69 16.42 8.33
N GLU A 59 13.36 16.22 7.04
CA GLU A 59 12.33 16.98 6.32
C GLU A 59 10.97 16.26 6.34
N ALA A 60 10.92 15.01 6.82
CA ALA A 60 9.71 14.21 6.90
C ALA A 60 8.84 14.64 8.08
N VAL A 61 7.53 14.67 7.88
CA VAL A 61 6.57 14.89 8.97
C VAL A 61 6.41 13.65 9.84
N LEU A 62 6.63 12.46 9.26
CA LEU A 62 6.54 11.18 9.96
C LEU A 62 7.45 10.16 9.27
N THR A 63 8.11 9.31 10.06
CA THR A 63 8.82 8.13 9.55
C THR A 63 8.17 6.88 10.12
N LEU A 64 7.85 5.92 9.26
CA LEU A 64 7.30 4.62 9.61
C LEU A 64 8.37 3.53 9.43
N GLU A 65 8.56 2.73 10.49
CA GLU A 65 9.49 1.59 10.52
C GLU A 65 10.92 1.90 10.03
N GLU A 66 11.35 3.17 10.10
CA GLU A 66 12.64 3.67 9.60
C GLU A 66 12.90 3.43 8.09
N ARG A 67 11.86 3.01 7.34
CA ARG A 67 11.96 2.63 5.92
C ARG A 67 11.01 3.43 5.03
N ILE A 68 10.05 4.12 5.62
CA ILE A 68 9.08 4.93 4.91
C ILE A 68 9.08 6.33 5.53
N ALA A 69 9.33 7.35 4.74
CA ALA A 69 9.22 8.74 5.18
C ALA A 69 8.02 9.42 4.50
N ILE A 70 7.24 10.16 5.28
CA ILE A 70 6.05 10.88 4.82
C ILE A 70 6.35 12.37 4.78
N PHE A 71 5.96 13.01 3.70
CA PHE A 71 6.18 14.43 3.43
C PHE A 71 4.87 15.12 3.12
N ARG A 72 4.80 16.41 3.45
CA ARG A 72 3.71 17.29 3.04
C ARG A 72 4.00 17.88 1.64
N GLY A 73 2.96 18.06 0.83
CA GLY A 73 3.04 18.68 -0.49
C GLY A 73 3.25 17.68 -1.63
N SER A 74 4.09 18.05 -2.59
CA SER A 74 4.37 17.27 -3.82
C SER A 74 5.84 16.85 -3.85
N PRO A 75 6.20 15.68 -4.40
CA PRO A 75 7.61 15.29 -4.57
C PRO A 75 8.48 16.36 -5.24
N ASP A 76 7.91 17.10 -6.21
CA ASP A 76 8.61 18.14 -6.96
C ASP A 76 9.06 19.32 -6.08
N THR A 77 8.43 19.52 -4.92
CA THR A 77 8.83 20.58 -3.97
C THR A 77 10.00 20.17 -3.09
N HIS A 78 10.42 18.90 -3.13
CA HIS A 78 11.48 18.34 -2.28
C HIS A 78 12.70 17.97 -3.12
N ARG A 79 13.66 18.89 -3.21
CA ARG A 79 14.92 18.72 -3.99
C ARG A 79 15.73 17.49 -3.56
N SER A 80 15.65 17.12 -2.28
CA SER A 80 16.30 15.95 -1.66
C SER A 80 15.74 14.62 -2.16
N ILE A 81 14.47 14.59 -2.60
CA ILE A 81 13.73 13.40 -3.03
C ILE A 81 13.72 13.30 -4.56
N ALA A 82 13.57 14.42 -5.27
CA ALA A 82 13.48 14.49 -6.73
C ALA A 82 14.68 13.86 -7.48
N THR A 83 15.80 13.61 -6.79
CA THR A 83 17.03 13.06 -7.37
C THR A 83 17.30 11.60 -7.03
N GLN A 84 16.43 10.93 -6.26
CA GLN A 84 16.65 9.55 -5.82
C GLN A 84 15.74 8.53 -6.54
N PRO A 85 16.25 7.33 -6.87
CA PRO A 85 15.43 6.20 -7.28
C PRO A 85 14.75 5.60 -6.04
N ALA A 86 13.85 6.36 -5.42
CA ALA A 86 13.01 5.87 -4.34
C ALA A 86 11.59 5.66 -4.87
N ALA A 87 10.93 4.58 -4.44
CA ALA A 87 9.53 4.37 -4.81
C ALA A 87 8.67 5.38 -4.05
N ILE A 88 7.89 6.18 -4.79
CA ILE A 88 6.99 7.18 -4.23
C ILE A 88 5.57 6.62 -4.25
N SER A 89 4.84 6.80 -3.15
CA SER A 89 3.45 6.34 -3.05
C SER A 89 2.54 7.38 -2.41
N ALA A 90 1.23 7.20 -2.63
CA ALA A 90 0.23 7.98 -1.94
C ALA A 90 0.13 7.59 -0.46
N VAL A 91 -0.25 8.56 0.38
CA VAL A 91 -0.55 8.36 1.80
C VAL A 91 -2.06 8.26 1.97
N TYR A 92 -2.51 7.35 2.83
CA TYR A 92 -3.92 7.17 3.17
C TYR A 92 -4.18 7.43 4.66
N ALA A 93 -5.43 7.68 4.98
CA ALA A 93 -5.94 7.62 6.35
C ALA A 93 -7.00 6.52 6.43
N LEU A 94 -6.89 5.65 7.43
CA LEU A 94 -7.90 4.64 7.75
C LEU A 94 -9.12 5.31 8.37
N GLU A 95 -10.31 5.04 7.84
CA GLU A 95 -11.57 5.50 8.37
C GLU A 95 -12.41 4.33 8.90
N PRO A 96 -13.07 4.50 10.07
CA PRO A 96 -12.92 5.63 10.99
C PRO A 96 -11.64 5.51 11.84
N GLY A 97 -11.16 6.64 12.38
CA GLY A 97 -10.02 6.67 13.33
C GLY A 97 -8.81 7.46 12.85
N GLY A 98 -8.66 7.62 11.53
CA GLY A 98 -7.65 8.48 10.92
C GLY A 98 -6.22 7.98 11.11
N SER A 99 -5.96 6.69 11.31
CA SER A 99 -4.58 6.20 11.33
C SER A 99 -3.95 6.37 9.96
N ILE A 100 -2.72 6.87 9.90
CA ILE A 100 -2.01 7.03 8.64
C ILE A 100 -1.53 5.69 8.14
N ALA A 101 -1.71 5.43 6.85
CA ALA A 101 -1.39 4.18 6.20
C ALA A 101 -0.64 4.43 4.89
N VAL A 102 0.43 3.67 4.66
CA VAL A 102 1.21 3.73 3.42
C VAL A 102 1.23 2.34 2.79
N PRO A 103 0.84 2.21 1.50
CA PRO A 103 0.85 0.92 0.81
C PRO A 103 2.27 0.45 0.53
N THR A 104 2.55 -0.84 0.72
CA THR A 104 3.87 -1.44 0.45
C THR A 104 4.01 -2.01 -0.96
N GLY A 105 2.88 -2.16 -1.67
CA GLY A 105 2.80 -2.88 -2.94
C GLY A 105 2.62 -4.40 -2.79
N GLN A 106 2.47 -4.91 -1.57
CA GLN A 106 2.07 -6.29 -1.33
C GLN A 106 0.56 -6.40 -1.10
N VAL A 107 -0.02 -7.52 -1.51
CA VAL A 107 -1.43 -7.84 -1.29
C VAL A 107 -1.53 -9.23 -0.69
N PHE A 108 -2.30 -9.36 0.38
CA PHE A 108 -2.69 -10.64 0.94
C PHE A 108 -3.91 -11.17 0.17
N LEU A 109 -3.84 -12.44 -0.23
CA LEU A 109 -4.94 -13.17 -0.83
C LEU A 109 -5.20 -14.42 -0.01
N ARG A 110 -6.47 -14.69 0.30
CA ARG A 110 -6.94 -15.99 0.82
C ARG A 110 -8.08 -16.49 -0.04
N LEU A 111 -7.92 -17.70 -0.53
CA LEU A 111 -8.99 -18.47 -1.15
C LEU A 111 -9.78 -19.23 -0.08
N VAL A 112 -10.99 -19.67 -0.40
CA VAL A 112 -11.78 -20.56 0.45
C VAL A 112 -10.98 -21.80 0.86
N ASP A 113 -11.30 -22.33 2.03
CA ASP A 113 -10.62 -23.50 2.58
C ASP A 113 -10.64 -24.71 1.61
N GLY A 114 -9.50 -25.40 1.53
CA GLY A 114 -9.32 -26.55 0.65
C GLY A 114 -8.94 -26.22 -0.79
N VAL A 115 -8.90 -24.94 -1.18
CA VAL A 115 -8.47 -24.50 -2.52
C VAL A 115 -7.04 -23.95 -2.46
N PRO A 116 -6.01 -24.69 -2.92
CA PRO A 116 -4.63 -24.23 -2.86
C PRO A 116 -4.35 -23.14 -3.91
N ILE A 117 -3.51 -22.16 -3.56
CA ILE A 117 -3.14 -21.01 -4.41
C ILE A 117 -2.58 -21.46 -5.76
N GLU A 118 -1.86 -22.58 -5.79
CA GLU A 118 -1.26 -23.17 -6.99
C GLU A 118 -2.28 -23.40 -8.11
N THR A 119 -3.53 -23.76 -7.74
CA THR A 119 -4.60 -24.01 -8.73
C THR A 119 -5.11 -22.73 -9.40
N HIS A 120 -4.88 -21.56 -8.81
CA HIS A 120 -5.37 -20.27 -9.29
C HIS A 120 -4.25 -19.35 -9.81
N GLN A 121 -3.00 -19.82 -9.91
CA GLN A 121 -1.86 -18.99 -10.34
C GLN A 121 -2.11 -18.28 -11.68
N THR A 122 -2.68 -18.97 -12.66
CA THR A 122 -2.99 -18.38 -13.98
C THR A 122 -4.01 -17.25 -13.86
N LEU A 123 -5.06 -17.42 -13.05
CA LEU A 123 -6.08 -16.41 -12.82
C LEU A 123 -5.51 -15.20 -12.07
N ILE A 124 -4.68 -15.44 -11.05
CA ILE A 124 -3.95 -14.39 -10.31
C ILE A 124 -3.06 -13.59 -11.26
N GLN A 125 -2.36 -14.26 -12.19
CA GLN A 125 -1.55 -13.61 -13.22
C GLN A 125 -2.40 -12.77 -14.17
N GLN A 126 -3.54 -13.28 -14.62
CA GLN A 126 -4.48 -12.53 -15.46
C GLN A 126 -5.08 -11.31 -14.74
N ALA A 127 -5.25 -11.38 -13.42
CA ALA A 127 -5.63 -10.23 -12.60
C ALA A 127 -4.51 -9.17 -12.47
N GLY A 128 -3.28 -9.49 -12.93
CA GLY A 128 -2.14 -8.58 -12.95
C GLY A 128 -1.18 -8.76 -11.76
N TYR A 129 -1.24 -9.89 -11.07
CA TYR A 129 -0.42 -10.18 -9.89
C TYR A 129 0.49 -11.39 -10.10
N GLN A 130 1.55 -11.47 -9.31
CA GLN A 130 2.37 -12.66 -9.18
C GLN A 130 2.41 -13.10 -7.72
N VAL A 131 2.45 -14.41 -7.52
CA VAL A 131 2.58 -15.02 -6.19
C VAL A 131 4.01 -14.79 -5.70
N SER A 132 4.17 -13.99 -4.65
CA SER A 132 5.45 -13.74 -4.01
C SER A 132 5.80 -14.83 -3.00
N GLN A 133 4.81 -15.31 -2.25
CA GLN A 133 5.00 -16.35 -1.24
C GLN A 133 3.66 -17.03 -0.93
N ILE A 134 3.62 -18.36 -0.99
CA ILE A 134 2.52 -19.15 -0.46
C ILE A 134 2.81 -19.46 1.01
N LEU A 135 1.80 -19.35 1.87
CA LEU A 135 1.97 -19.59 3.31
C LEU A 135 2.03 -21.10 3.59
N VAL A 136 3.14 -21.57 4.17
CA VAL A 136 3.38 -23.00 4.42
C VAL A 136 2.29 -23.64 5.26
N TYR A 137 1.75 -22.90 6.23
CA TYR A 137 0.70 -23.39 7.13
C TYR A 137 -0.72 -23.19 6.59
N ALA A 138 -0.88 -22.48 5.47
CA ALA A 138 -2.17 -22.17 4.84
C ALA A 138 -2.01 -22.12 3.31
N PRO A 139 -2.01 -23.29 2.63
CA PRO A 139 -1.79 -23.36 1.18
C PRO A 139 -2.82 -22.60 0.34
N ASN A 140 -3.98 -22.27 0.90
CA ASN A 140 -5.01 -21.41 0.30
C ASN A 140 -4.73 -19.91 0.44
N ALA A 141 -3.61 -19.51 1.06
CA ALA A 141 -3.26 -18.11 1.28
C ALA A 141 -1.86 -17.77 0.77
N ALA A 142 -1.71 -16.55 0.25
CA ALA A 142 -0.45 -16.07 -0.30
C ALA A 142 -0.27 -14.56 -0.18
N TRP A 143 1.00 -14.15 -0.16
CA TRP A 143 1.42 -12.78 -0.48
C TRP A 143 1.62 -12.64 -1.98
N LEU A 144 1.05 -11.59 -2.54
CA LEU A 144 1.12 -11.23 -3.95
C LEU A 144 1.85 -9.90 -4.14
N ARG A 145 2.34 -9.66 -5.36
CA ARG A 145 2.83 -8.37 -5.84
C ARG A 145 2.27 -8.09 -7.24
N PRO A 146 2.06 -6.82 -7.63
CA PRO A 146 1.69 -6.50 -9.00
C PRO A 146 2.82 -6.89 -9.96
N GLN A 147 2.47 -7.39 -11.14
CA GLN A 147 3.45 -7.78 -12.16
C GLN A 147 4.28 -6.59 -12.69
N SER A 148 3.72 -5.38 -12.66
CA SER A 148 4.41 -4.14 -13.04
C SER A 148 5.52 -3.74 -12.07
N GLY A 149 5.48 -4.23 -10.82
CA GLY A 149 6.34 -3.76 -9.73
C GLY A 149 5.89 -2.43 -9.10
N GLU A 150 4.86 -1.78 -9.64
CA GLU A 150 4.38 -0.47 -9.19
C GLU A 150 3.42 -0.57 -8.01
N ILE A 151 3.66 0.20 -6.94
CA ILE A 151 2.81 0.18 -5.72
C ILE A 151 1.36 0.58 -6.03
N ALA A 152 1.15 1.51 -6.96
CA ALA A 152 -0.20 1.96 -7.33
C ALA A 152 -1.06 0.82 -7.90
N ASP A 153 -0.45 -0.06 -8.70
CA ASP A 153 -1.15 -1.19 -9.32
C ASP A 153 -1.59 -2.22 -8.28
N ALA A 154 -0.84 -2.37 -7.18
CA ALA A 154 -1.24 -3.25 -6.08
C ALA A 154 -2.61 -2.88 -5.51
N LEU A 155 -2.99 -1.60 -5.52
CA LEU A 155 -4.29 -1.12 -5.04
C LEU A 155 -5.32 -1.02 -6.17
N ARG A 156 -4.92 -0.51 -7.34
CA ARG A 156 -5.83 -0.27 -8.47
C ARG A 156 -6.41 -1.57 -9.04
N LEU A 157 -5.68 -2.67 -8.95
CA LEU A 157 -6.07 -3.96 -9.50
C LEU A 157 -6.79 -4.88 -8.49
N LEU A 158 -7.00 -4.45 -7.24
CA LEU A 158 -7.70 -5.24 -6.21
C LEU A 158 -9.06 -5.79 -6.69
N PRO A 159 -9.93 -5.00 -7.38
CA PRO A 159 -11.22 -5.53 -7.84
C PRO A 159 -11.12 -6.71 -8.80
N ARG A 160 -9.97 -6.87 -9.49
CA ARG A 160 -9.75 -8.03 -10.37
C ARG A 160 -9.43 -9.30 -9.59
N LEU A 161 -8.76 -9.18 -8.44
CA LEU A 161 -8.55 -10.31 -7.54
C LEU A 161 -9.86 -10.70 -6.87
N GLU A 162 -10.63 -9.72 -6.38
CA GLU A 162 -11.93 -9.94 -5.74
C GLU A 162 -12.95 -10.62 -6.68
N ALA A 163 -12.80 -10.44 -7.99
CA ALA A 163 -13.66 -11.06 -9.00
C ALA A 163 -13.28 -12.52 -9.33
N ILE A 164 -12.18 -13.06 -8.81
CA ILE A 164 -11.81 -14.46 -9.01
C ILE A 164 -12.71 -15.34 -8.13
N ASP A 165 -13.31 -16.37 -8.73
CA ASP A 165 -14.08 -17.37 -7.99
C ASP A 165 -13.23 -18.00 -6.88
N SER A 166 -13.86 -18.31 -5.75
CA SER A 166 -13.18 -18.89 -4.57
C SER A 166 -12.29 -17.93 -3.78
N VAL A 167 -12.22 -16.64 -4.12
CA VAL A 167 -11.56 -15.64 -3.28
C VAL A 167 -12.42 -15.32 -2.06
N GLU A 168 -11.84 -15.47 -0.88
CA GLU A 168 -12.48 -15.16 0.40
C GLU A 168 -12.02 -13.81 0.96
N VAL A 169 -10.71 -13.52 0.86
CA VAL A 169 -10.12 -12.27 1.38
C VAL A 169 -9.11 -11.71 0.39
N VAL A 170 -9.18 -10.40 0.17
CA VAL A 170 -8.17 -9.61 -0.51
C VAL A 170 -7.88 -8.37 0.34
N GLU A 171 -6.63 -8.21 0.77
CA GLU A 171 -6.25 -7.07 1.59
C GLU A 171 -4.89 -6.50 1.18
N PRO A 172 -4.79 -5.19 0.88
CA PRO A 172 -3.50 -4.58 0.65
C PRO A 172 -2.71 -4.48 1.95
N GLN A 173 -1.40 -4.75 1.89
CA GLN A 173 -0.54 -4.50 3.03
C GLN A 173 -0.27 -3.00 3.16
N MET A 174 -0.59 -2.47 4.33
CA MET A 174 -0.37 -1.08 4.71
C MET A 174 0.56 -1.02 5.92
N VAL A 175 1.59 -0.18 5.88
CA VAL A 175 2.35 0.19 7.07
C VAL A 175 1.63 1.36 7.73
N MET A 176 1.27 1.20 9.00
CA MET A 176 0.43 2.15 9.72
C MET A 176 1.19 2.93 10.79
N GLY A 177 0.96 4.24 10.84
CA GLY A 177 1.31 5.12 11.96
C GLY A 177 0.19 5.20 13.00
N ARG A 178 0.47 5.79 14.16
CA ARG A 178 -0.47 5.79 15.29
C ARG A 178 -1.62 6.78 15.12
N SER A 179 -1.43 7.94 14.47
CA SER A 179 -2.56 8.86 14.21
C SER A 179 -2.31 9.92 13.12
N LYS A 180 -3.37 10.37 12.43
CA LYS A 180 -3.33 11.52 11.49
C LYS A 180 -2.96 12.85 12.13
N ARG A 181 -3.20 13.02 13.44
CA ARG A 181 -2.77 14.24 14.17
C ARG A 181 -1.26 14.44 14.10
N GLU A 182 -0.49 13.37 13.98
CA GLU A 182 0.97 13.43 13.80
C GLU A 182 1.38 14.07 12.47
N LEU A 183 0.49 14.12 11.46
CA LEU A 183 0.74 14.85 10.22
C LEU A 183 0.41 16.34 10.32
N GLU A 184 -0.37 16.77 11.32
CA GLU A 184 -0.86 18.14 11.48
C GLU A 184 0.02 19.01 12.38
N GLY A 185 0.83 18.39 13.25
CA GLY A 185 1.85 19.06 14.07
C GLY A 185 3.08 19.49 13.28
#